data_AF-A0A348V8I2-F1
#
_entry.id   AF-A0A348V8I2-F1
#
_cell.length_a   1.000
_cell.length_b   1.000
_cell.length_c   1.000
_cell.angle_alpha   90.00
_cell.angle_beta   90.00
_cell.angle_gamma   90.00
#
_symmetry.space_group_name_H-M   'P 1'
#
loop_
_entity.id
_entity.type
_entity.pdbx_description
1 polymer ?
#
loop_
_entity_poly.entity_id
_entity_poly.type
_entity_poly.pdbx_seq_one_letter_code
_entity_poly.pdbx_strand_id
1 'polypeptide(L)' 'MNNKLWLCKGWWEGEWIYLTHHVGRDKQALIDKVMEQAAREKFHGTIDDRLKTLGWVLCEVEFKEVV' A
#
# COMPACT_ATOMS: atom_id res chain seq x y z
N MET A 1 20.32 -9.95 -3.53
CA MET A 1 18.93 -10.21 -3.08
C MET A 1 18.01 -9.25 -3.82
N ASN A 2 16.78 -9.65 -4.12
CA ASN A 2 15.82 -8.78 -4.80
C ASN A 2 15.20 -7.86 -3.73
N ASN A 3 15.76 -6.66 -3.57
CA ASN A 3 15.37 -5.72 -2.52
C ASN A 3 14.13 -4.93 -2.97
N LYS A 4 13.01 -5.62 -3.06
CA LYS A 4 11.72 -5.07 -3.47
C LYS A 4 10.76 -5.04 -2.30
N LEU A 5 10.02 -3.95 -2.20
CA LEU A 5 8.89 -3.80 -1.28
C LEU A 5 7.69 -3.27 -2.05
N TRP A 6 6.50 -3.63 -1.57
CA TRP A 6 5.25 -3.08 -2.03
C TRP A 6 4.74 -2.08 -0.99
N LEU A 7 4.32 -0.91 -1.46
CA LEU A 7 3.84 0.20 -0.65
C LEU A 7 2.55 0.78 -1.25
N CYS A 8 1.71 1.41 -0.42
CA CYS A 8 0.69 2.33 -0.91
C CYS A 8 1.29 3.73 -1.08
N LYS A 9 0.77 4.53 -2.01
CA LYS A 9 1.00 5.97 -2.07
C LYS A 9 -0.32 6.71 -2.29
N GLY A 10 -0.43 7.92 -1.73
CA GLY A 10 -1.61 8.79 -1.85
C GLY A 10 -1.22 10.17 -2.38
N TRP A 11 -2.20 10.94 -2.86
CA TRP A 11 -2.00 12.32 -3.28
C TRP A 11 -2.28 13.28 -2.13
N TRP A 12 -1.31 14.13 -1.78
CA TRP A 12 -1.42 15.12 -0.71
C TRP A 12 -0.76 16.43 -1.14
N GLU A 13 -1.43 17.56 -0.96
CA GLU A 13 -0.87 18.92 -1.22
C GLU A 13 -0.16 19.12 -2.58
N GLY A 14 -0.58 18.40 -3.62
CA GLY A 14 0.01 18.52 -4.97
C GLY A 14 1.16 17.55 -5.25
N GLU A 15 1.44 16.62 -4.34
CA GLU A 15 2.49 15.61 -4.50
C GLU A 15 2.01 14.19 -4.15
N TRP A 16 2.70 13.19 -4.70
CA TRP A 16 2.51 11.79 -4.32
C TRP A 16 3.37 11.47 -3.09
N ILE A 17 2.74 11.07 -2.00
CA ILE A 17 3.41 10.64 -0.77
C ILE A 17 3.30 9.14 -0.57
N TYR A 18 4.39 8.49 -0.14
CA TYR A 18 4.40 7.06 0.17
C TYR A 18 3.85 6.81 1.58
N LEU A 19 2.96 5.83 1.71
CA LEU A 19 2.30 5.45 2.94
C LEU A 19 3.03 4.24 3.56
N THR A 20 4.09 4.53 4.29
CA THR A 20 5.03 3.53 4.83
C THR A 20 4.47 2.65 5.96
N HIS A 21 3.28 2.94 6.49
CA HIS A 21 2.60 2.06 7.45
C HIS A 21 2.01 0.80 6.78
N HIS A 22 1.88 0.83 5.45
CA HIS A 22 1.39 -0.29 4.65
C HIS A 22 2.51 -0.77 3.72
N VAL A 23 3.37 -1.64 4.25
CA VAL A 23 4.47 -2.28 3.48
C VAL A 23 4.27 -3.80 3.40
N GLY A 24 4.40 -4.38 2.21
CA GLY A 24 4.48 -5.82 1.97
C GLY A 24 5.82 -6.22 1.37
N ARG A 25 6.31 -7.44 1.68
CA ARG A 25 7.46 -8.03 0.98
C ARG A 25 7.11 -8.46 -0.45
N ASP A 26 5.82 -8.68 -0.70
CA ASP A 26 5.22 -8.90 -1.99
C ASP A 26 3.88 -8.14 -2.06
N LYS A 27 3.28 -8.13 -3.25
CA LYS A 27 2.03 -7.42 -3.51
C LYS A 27 0.87 -7.95 -2.66
N GLN A 28 0.77 -9.27 -2.48
CA GLN A 28 -0.35 -9.88 -1.76
C GLN A 28 -0.29 -9.54 -0.28
N ALA A 29 0.89 -9.59 0.34
CA ALA A 29 1.09 -9.21 1.74
C ALA A 29 0.68 -7.76 2.02
N LEU A 30 0.86 -6.85 1.05
CA LEU A 30 0.35 -5.49 1.16
C LEU A 30 -1.18 -5.43 1.06
N ILE A 31 -1.76 -6.13 0.08
CA ILE A 31 -3.22 -6.20 -0.12
C ILE A 31 -3.90 -6.71 1.14
N ASP A 32 -3.39 -7.79 1.72
CA ASP A 32 -3.93 -8.40 2.93
C ASP A 32 -3.93 -7.41 4.10
N LYS A 33 -2.84 -6.65 4.29
CA LYS A 33 -2.76 -5.61 5.32
C LYS A 33 -3.79 -4.49 5.11
N VAL A 34 -3.96 -4.03 3.86
CA VAL A 34 -4.94 -2.98 3.54
C VAL A 34 -6.36 -3.48 3.80
N MET A 35 -6.67 -4.71 3.39
CA MET A 35 -7.99 -5.30 3.56
C MET A 35 -8.29 -5.68 5.01
N GLU A 36 -7.30 -6.10 5.79
CA GLU A 36 -7.46 -6.33 7.23
C GLU A 36 -7.85 -5.03 7.95
N GLN A 37 -7.16 -3.93 7.65
CA GLN A 37 -7.50 -2.62 8.20
C GLN A 37 -8.90 -2.15 7.73
N ALA A 38 -9.22 -2.35 6.45
CA ALA A 38 -10.54 -2.03 5.92
C ALA A 38 -11.65 -2.83 6.63
N ALA A 39 -11.43 -4.11 6.92
CA ALA A 39 -12.38 -4.95 7.65
C ALA A 39 -12.61 -4.44 9.09
N ARG A 40 -11.57 -3.96 9.77
CA ARG A 40 -11.68 -3.31 11.11
C ARG A 40 -12.54 -2.04 11.06
N GLU A 41 -12.56 -1.35 9.93
CA GLU A 41 -13.39 -0.17 9.66
C GLU A 41 -14.79 -0.52 9.14
N LYS A 42 -15.18 -1.82 9.13
CA LYS A 42 -16.45 -2.31 8.59
C LYS A 42 -16.65 -2.01 7.10
N PHE A 43 -15.56 -1.86 6.35
CA PHE A 43 -15.62 -1.76 4.91
C PHE A 43 -15.91 -3.14 4.30
N HIS A 44 -16.88 -3.19 3.39
CA HIS A 44 -17.22 -4.38 2.61
C HIS A 44 -17.03 -4.05 1.12
N GLY A 45 -16.08 -4.70 0.47
CA GLY A 45 -15.75 -4.44 -0.93
C GLY A 45 -14.46 -5.09 -1.36
N THR A 46 -14.02 -4.78 -2.58
CA THR A 46 -12.74 -5.25 -3.12
C THR A 46 -11.59 -4.32 -2.73
N ILE A 47 -10.36 -4.79 -2.94
CA ILE A 47 -9.18 -3.93 -2.79
C ILE A 47 -9.22 -2.73 -3.75
N ASP A 48 -9.71 -2.90 -4.98
CA ASP A 48 -9.81 -1.82 -5.96
C ASP A 48 -10.79 -0.74 -5.50
N ASP A 49 -11.95 -1.14 -4.95
CA ASP A 49 -12.93 -0.21 -4.36
C ASP A 49 -12.32 0.57 -3.19
N ARG A 50 -11.56 -0.13 -2.33
CA ARG A 50 -10.92 0.47 -1.17
C ARG A 50 -9.85 1.49 -1.59
N LEU A 51 -8.97 1.13 -2.52
CA LEU A 51 -7.93 2.01 -3.03
C LEU A 51 -8.53 3.24 -3.71
N LYS A 52 -9.59 3.07 -4.51
CA LYS A 52 -10.31 4.18 -5.13
C LYS A 52 -10.92 5.11 -4.09
N THR A 53 -11.57 4.56 -3.06
CA THR A 53 -12.17 5.35 -1.97
C THR A 53 -11.13 6.18 -1.23
N LEU A 54 -9.94 5.62 -1.04
CA LEU A 54 -8.84 6.29 -0.34
C LEU A 54 -7.99 7.19 -1.25
N GLY A 55 -8.17 7.15 -2.57
CA GLY A 55 -7.27 7.81 -3.52
C GLY A 55 -5.85 7.26 -3.49
N TRP A 56 -5.70 5.97 -3.19
CA TRP A 56 -4.40 5.30 -3.04
C TRP A 56 -4.04 4.48 -4.28
N VAL A 57 -2.74 4.28 -4.47
CA VAL A 57 -2.16 3.44 -5.52
C VAL A 57 -1.16 2.48 -4.89
N LEU A 58 -1.18 1.21 -5.30
CA LEU A 58 -0.14 0.24 -4.94
C LEU A 58 1.07 0.43 -5.86
N CYS A 59 2.27 0.42 -5.29
CA CYS A 59 3.51 0.58 -6.04
C CYS A 59 4.60 -0.35 -5.52
N GLU A 60 5.43 -0.83 -6.45
CA GLU A 60 6.67 -1.55 -6.15
C GLU A 60 7.80 -0.53 -6.02
N VAL A 61 8.62 -0.69 -4.98
CA VAL A 61 9.81 0.14 -4.74
C VAL A 61 11.01 -0.78 -4.57
N GLU A 62 12.04 -0.52 -5.36
CA GLU A 62 13.37 -1.11 -5.19
C GLU A 62 14.19 -0.24 -4.24
N PHE A 63 14.89 -0.87 -3.30
CA PHE A 63 15.74 -0.16 -2.34
C PHE A 63 17.14 -0.77 -2.29
N LYS A 64 18.13 0.06 -1.97
CA LYS A 64 19.48 -0.41 -1.62
C LYS A 64 19.48 -0.68 -0.12
N GLU A 65 19.81 -1.92 0.26
CA GLU A 65 20.01 -2.26 1.66
C GLU A 65 21.25 -1.50 2.14
N VAL A 66 21.09 -0.68 3.18
CA VAL A 66 22.20 -0.02 3.86
C VAL A 66 22.62 -0.99 4.95
N VAL A 67 23.73 -1.70 4.71
CA VAL A 67 24.36 -2.63 5.65
C VAL A 67 25.20 -1.85 6.66
#